data_AF-A0A833H102-F1
#
_entry.id   AF-A0A833H102-F1
#
_cell.length_a   1.000
_cell.length_b   1.000
_cell.length_c   1.000
_cell.angle_alpha   90.00
_cell.angle_beta   90.00
_cell.angle_gamma   90.00
#
_symmetry.space_group_name_H-M   'P 1'
#
loop_
_entity.id
_entity.type
_entity.pdbx_description
1 polymer ?
#
loop_
_entity_poly.entity_id
_entity_poly.type
_entity_poly.pdbx_seq_one_letter_code
_entity_poly.pdbx_strand_id
1 'polypeptide(L)'
;MALSDMKEAIRHRLAGFERRYETRVFWFPDQSPSYAIVESRLLDTYHDMTLFLRVNLQTRKIEDVDVEENRVPYSSCPLAVATYRYLIGEDMSERGLIGKYPFSRPEGCLHLNEMLEHAVRNFNSAYGFYLKDRNFPADMDEYRMHVGERSLNDRIELGRHWWMKDRNVRNSCLSFSVSQEKQEYREQIKDLPGITQMMVREFRKKNS
;
A
#
# COMPACT_ATOMS: atom_id res chain seq x y z
N MET A 1 -16.21 8.77 -32.19
CA MET A 1 -14.74 8.78 -32.23
C MET A 1 -14.28 7.42 -31.73
N ALA A 2 -13.48 6.68 -32.48
CA ALA A 2 -12.97 5.41 -32.01
C ALA A 2 -11.88 5.64 -30.94
N LEU A 3 -11.68 4.67 -30.03
CA LEU A 3 -10.63 4.76 -28.99
C LEU A 3 -9.22 4.93 -29.58
N SER A 4 -8.98 4.44 -30.80
CA SER A 4 -7.76 4.67 -31.58
C SER A 4 -7.52 6.15 -31.87
N ASP A 5 -8.57 6.85 -32.27
CA ASP A 5 -8.50 8.25 -32.71
C ASP A 5 -8.20 9.17 -31.52
N MET A 6 -8.74 8.83 -30.34
CA MET A 6 -8.46 9.54 -29.09
C MET A 6 -6.99 9.42 -28.67
N LYS A 7 -6.40 8.23 -28.77
CA LYS A 7 -4.98 8.00 -28.42
C LYS A 7 -4.05 8.74 -29.36
N GLU A 8 -4.37 8.77 -30.66
CA GLU A 8 -3.60 9.53 -31.65
C GLU A 8 -3.70 11.03 -31.39
N ALA A 9 -4.90 11.53 -31.08
CA ALA A 9 -5.14 12.95 -30.84
C ALA A 9 -4.32 13.54 -29.67
N ILE A 10 -3.93 12.72 -28.69
CA ILE A 10 -3.15 13.16 -27.52
C ILE A 10 -1.66 12.78 -27.57
N ARG A 11 -1.23 11.88 -28.47
CA ARG A 11 0.13 11.30 -28.47
C ARG A 11 1.26 12.33 -28.47
N HIS A 12 1.06 13.45 -29.17
CA HIS A 12 2.05 14.51 -29.32
C HIS A 12 1.59 15.85 -28.71
N ARG A 13 0.53 15.83 -27.89
CA ARG A 13 0.06 17.03 -27.19
C ARG A 13 0.67 17.12 -25.81
N LEU A 14 1.11 18.32 -25.44
CA LEU A 14 1.45 18.61 -24.05
C LEU A 14 0.19 18.53 -23.20
N ALA A 15 0.30 17.86 -22.05
CA ALA A 15 -0.78 17.85 -21.07
C ALA A 15 -0.98 19.27 -20.52
N GLY A 16 -2.23 19.75 -20.51
CA GLY A 16 -2.56 21.05 -19.90
C GLY A 16 -2.39 21.05 -18.38
N PHE A 17 -2.50 19.86 -17.77
CA PHE A 17 -2.23 19.62 -16.36
C PHE A 17 -1.80 18.17 -16.21
N GLU A 18 -0.72 17.94 -15.46
CA GLU A 18 -0.25 16.61 -15.09
C GLU A 18 0.07 16.60 -13.60
N ARG A 19 -0.43 15.58 -12.91
CA ARG A 19 -0.13 15.31 -11.51
C ARG A 19 0.26 13.85 -11.37
N ARG A 20 1.40 13.62 -10.73
CA ARG A 20 1.95 12.30 -10.46
C ARG A 20 1.99 12.06 -8.95
N TYR A 21 1.51 10.90 -8.55
CA TYR A 21 1.70 10.38 -7.21
C TYR A 21 2.68 9.21 -7.27
N GLU A 22 3.70 9.24 -6.43
CA GLU A 22 4.61 8.12 -6.24
C GLU A 22 4.57 7.66 -4.80
N THR A 23 4.64 6.35 -4.56
CA THR A 23 4.80 5.82 -3.21
C THR A 23 5.92 4.79 -3.19
N ARG A 24 6.83 4.92 -2.23
CA ARG A 24 7.92 3.98 -1.98
C ARG A 24 7.84 3.52 -0.53
N VAL A 25 8.13 2.24 -0.31
CA VAL A 25 8.14 1.65 1.04
C VAL A 25 9.51 1.03 1.28
N PHE A 26 10.18 1.50 2.32
CA PHE A 26 11.49 1.03 2.75
C PHE A 26 11.33 0.19 4.01
N TRP A 27 11.79 -1.06 3.98
CA TRP A 27 11.60 -2.03 5.06
C TRP A 27 12.84 -2.09 5.96
N PHE A 28 12.64 -1.98 7.28
CA PHE A 28 13.69 -2.11 8.28
C PHE A 28 13.34 -3.19 9.31
N PRO A 29 13.27 -4.47 8.88
CA PRO A 29 12.79 -5.56 9.73
C PRO A 29 13.77 -5.94 10.84
N ASP A 30 15.05 -5.60 10.70
CA ASP A 30 16.12 -5.98 11.65
C ASP A 30 16.32 -4.95 12.77
N GLN A 31 15.56 -3.85 12.73
CA GLN A 31 15.55 -2.84 13.78
C GLN A 31 14.60 -3.25 14.92
N SER A 32 14.82 -2.67 16.11
CA SER A 32 13.98 -2.87 17.30
C SER A 32 13.45 -1.53 17.82
N PRO A 33 12.13 -1.25 17.70
CA PRO A 33 11.12 -2.07 17.02
C PRO A 33 11.34 -2.11 15.49
N SER A 34 10.81 -3.15 14.84
CA SER A 34 10.84 -3.26 13.38
C SER A 34 9.90 -2.22 12.77
N TYR A 35 10.35 -1.48 11.77
CA TYR A 35 9.58 -0.40 11.14
C TYR A 35 9.73 -0.38 9.62
N ALA A 36 8.86 0.38 8.97
CA ALA A 36 9.02 0.80 7.58
C ALA A 36 8.92 2.31 7.47
N ILE A 37 9.53 2.87 6.43
CA ILE A 37 9.31 4.26 6.02
C ILE A 37 8.49 4.24 4.74
N VAL A 38 7.36 4.95 4.75
CA VAL A 38 6.53 5.19 3.57
C VAL A 38 6.81 6.61 3.10
N GLU A 39 7.37 6.73 1.91
CA GLU A 39 7.55 7.99 1.19
C GLU A 39 6.42 8.11 0.17
N SER A 40 5.57 9.11 0.30
CA SER A 40 4.51 9.43 -0.68
C SER A 40 4.81 10.80 -1.27
N ARG A 41 4.94 10.89 -2.59
CA ARG A 41 5.32 12.11 -3.30
C ARG A 41 4.19 12.58 -4.19
N LEU A 42 4.02 13.88 -4.28
CA LEU A 42 3.17 14.55 -5.25
C LEU A 42 4.02 15.50 -6.10
N LEU A 43 3.97 15.30 -7.40
CA LEU A 43 4.61 16.17 -8.39
C LEU A 43 3.57 16.65 -9.39
N ASP A 44 3.31 17.96 -9.40
CA ASP A 44 2.55 18.62 -10.46
C ASP A 44 3.20 19.96 -10.84
N THR A 45 2.57 20.71 -11.75
CA THR A 45 3.06 22.01 -12.22
C THR A 45 3.40 22.99 -11.09
N TYR A 46 2.70 22.90 -9.97
CA TYR A 46 2.77 23.86 -8.87
C TYR A 46 3.36 23.29 -7.58
N HIS A 47 3.36 21.96 -7.44
CA HIS A 47 3.72 21.28 -6.21
C HIS A 47 4.84 20.26 -6.44
N ASP A 48 5.80 20.26 -5.54
CA ASP A 48 6.76 19.19 -5.32
C ASP A 48 6.81 18.96 -3.81
N MET A 49 6.09 17.92 -3.37
CA MET A 49 5.85 17.64 -1.97
C MET A 49 6.11 16.17 -1.67
N THR A 50 6.65 15.89 -0.48
CA THR A 50 6.87 14.53 0.02
C THR A 50 6.33 14.39 1.43
N LEU A 51 5.50 13.39 1.65
CA LEU A 51 5.02 12.95 2.96
C LEU A 51 5.81 11.71 3.36
N PHE A 52 6.44 11.76 4.53
CA PHE A 52 7.13 10.64 5.15
C PHE A 52 6.32 10.14 6.34
N LEU A 53 6.12 8.82 6.40
CA LEU A 53 5.50 8.15 7.53
C LEU A 53 6.41 7.02 8.00
N ARG A 54 6.79 7.05 9.28
CA ARG A 54 7.43 5.90 9.92
C ARG A 54 6.34 5.02 10.51
N VAL A 55 6.29 3.75 10.12
CA VAL A 55 5.24 2.81 10.54
C VAL A 55 5.86 1.63 11.26
N ASN A 56 5.40 1.37 12.48
CA ASN A 56 5.77 0.18 13.24
C ASN A 56 5.20 -1.07 12.56
N LEU A 57 6.03 -2.06 12.21
CA LEU A 57 5.55 -3.24 11.47
C LEU A 57 4.72 -4.19 12.35
N GLN A 58 4.96 -4.20 13.66
CA GLN A 58 4.24 -5.07 14.60
C GLN A 58 2.82 -4.58 14.86
N THR A 59 2.68 -3.28 15.11
CA THR A 59 1.42 -2.65 15.51
C THR A 59 0.70 -1.97 14.35
N ARG A 60 1.39 -1.75 13.22
CA ARG A 60 0.96 -0.94 12.08
C ARG A 60 0.63 0.51 12.41
N LYS A 61 1.08 0.99 13.56
CA LYS A 61 0.86 2.38 13.96
C LYS A 61 1.92 3.27 13.35
N ILE A 62 1.50 4.48 12.96
CA ILE A 62 2.42 5.55 12.60
C ILE A 62 3.17 5.97 13.87
N GLU A 63 4.49 5.89 13.85
CA GLU A 63 5.36 6.31 14.95
C GLU A 63 5.82 7.76 14.76
N ASP A 64 5.96 8.20 13.51
CA ASP A 64 6.46 9.53 13.17
C ASP A 64 5.96 9.99 11.80
N VAL A 65 5.91 11.30 11.59
CA VAL A 65 5.46 11.95 10.37
C VAL A 65 6.32 13.17 10.05
N ASP A 66 6.69 13.31 8.78
CA ASP A 66 7.36 14.51 8.28
C ASP A 66 6.84 14.87 6.89
N VAL A 67 7.02 16.14 6.51
CA VAL A 67 6.59 16.68 5.22
C VAL A 67 7.66 17.61 4.67
N GLU A 68 8.11 17.33 3.45
CA GLU A 68 8.94 18.23 2.65
C GLU A 68 8.09 18.94 1.60
N GLU A 69 8.22 20.26 1.52
CA GLU A 69 7.52 21.12 0.58
C GLU A 69 8.55 21.85 -0.31
N ASN A 70 9.13 21.15 -1.28
CA ASN A 70 10.19 21.67 -2.16
C ASN A 70 9.68 22.76 -3.09
N ARG A 71 8.42 22.66 -3.53
CA ARG A 71 7.74 23.70 -4.32
C ARG A 71 6.27 23.74 -3.93
N VAL A 72 5.79 24.93 -3.60
CA VAL A 72 4.37 25.22 -3.33
C VAL A 72 3.98 26.55 -3.96
N PRO A 73 2.72 26.72 -4.42
CA PRO A 73 2.31 27.91 -5.16
C PRO A 73 2.16 29.16 -4.29
N TYR A 74 1.97 29.02 -2.98
CA TYR A 74 1.70 30.15 -2.08
C TYR A 74 2.54 30.07 -0.81
N SER A 75 3.04 31.23 -0.35
CA SER A 75 3.77 31.35 0.92
C SER A 75 2.89 31.09 2.15
N SER A 76 1.57 31.12 1.99
CA SER A 76 0.58 30.78 3.01
C SER A 76 0.20 29.30 3.03
N CYS A 77 0.80 28.48 2.15
CA CYS A 77 0.72 27.03 2.31
C CYS A 77 1.22 26.68 3.73
N PRO A 78 0.43 25.94 4.52
CA PRO A 78 0.74 25.69 5.92
C PRO A 78 2.06 24.95 6.05
N LEU A 79 2.89 25.28 7.05
CA LEU A 79 4.01 24.44 7.48
C LEU A 79 3.43 23.10 7.97
N ALA A 80 3.28 22.15 7.04
CA ALA A 80 2.26 21.13 7.18
C ALA A 80 2.54 20.11 8.28
N VAL A 81 3.81 19.90 8.63
CA VAL A 81 4.22 18.89 9.62
C VAL A 81 3.42 19.00 10.92
N ALA A 82 3.27 20.20 11.48
CA ALA A 82 2.53 20.41 12.74
C ALA A 82 1.05 20.00 12.62
N THR A 83 0.44 20.28 11.46
CA THR A 83 -0.95 19.94 11.16
C THR A 83 -1.17 18.45 11.08
N TYR A 84 -0.16 17.65 10.69
CA TYR A 84 -0.30 16.20 10.50
C TYR A 84 0.22 15.35 11.67
N ARG A 85 0.76 15.95 12.74
CA ARG A 85 1.20 15.21 13.94
C ARG A 85 0.11 14.34 14.59
N TYR A 86 -1.16 14.66 14.39
CA TYR A 86 -2.27 13.83 14.88
C TYR A 86 -2.27 12.41 14.28
N LEU A 87 -1.55 12.17 13.18
CA LEU A 87 -1.42 10.84 12.58
C LEU A 87 -0.59 9.89 13.46
N ILE A 88 0.27 10.41 14.34
CA ILE A 88 1.08 9.57 15.23
C ILE A 88 0.17 8.77 16.16
N GLY A 89 0.37 7.45 16.18
CA GLY A 89 -0.43 6.48 16.92
C GLY A 89 -1.61 5.91 16.14
N GLU A 90 -1.97 6.49 14.99
CA GLU A 90 -3.03 5.97 14.12
C GLU A 90 -2.59 4.73 13.35
N ASP A 91 -3.57 3.87 13.06
CA ASP A 91 -3.36 2.61 12.35
C ASP A 91 -3.27 2.83 10.83
N MET A 92 -2.19 2.35 10.21
CA MET A 92 -1.92 2.42 8.78
C MET A 92 -2.81 1.45 7.98
N SER A 93 -4.13 1.64 8.07
CA SER A 93 -5.17 0.90 7.33
C SER A 93 -6.24 1.84 6.80
N GLU A 94 -6.96 1.39 5.78
CA GLU A 94 -8.09 2.16 5.24
C GLU A 94 -9.15 2.45 6.31
N ARG A 95 -9.49 1.48 7.17
CA ARG A 95 -10.45 1.73 8.27
C ARG A 95 -9.90 2.66 9.35
N GLY A 96 -8.59 2.57 9.61
CA GLY A 96 -7.91 3.37 10.61
C GLY A 96 -7.84 4.83 10.21
N LEU A 97 -7.25 5.13 9.06
CA LEU A 97 -6.96 6.51 8.64
C LEU A 97 -8.02 7.09 7.71
N ILE A 98 -8.37 6.39 6.63
CA ILE A 98 -9.31 6.89 5.63
C ILE A 98 -10.74 6.93 6.20
N GLY A 99 -11.12 5.90 6.96
CA GLY A 99 -12.45 5.78 7.57
C GLY A 99 -12.69 6.75 8.74
N LYS A 100 -11.67 7.05 9.55
CA LYS A 100 -11.81 7.99 10.68
C LYS A 100 -11.77 9.44 10.26
N TYR A 101 -11.05 9.76 9.19
CA TYR A 101 -10.81 11.13 8.77
C TYR A 101 -11.29 11.34 7.33
N PRO A 102 -12.62 11.46 7.13
CA PRO A 102 -13.15 11.78 5.82
C PRO A 102 -12.55 13.11 5.31
N PHE A 103 -12.33 13.19 3.99
CA PHE A 103 -11.53 14.18 3.25
C PHE A 103 -11.98 15.65 3.31
N SER A 104 -12.72 16.03 4.34
CA SER A 104 -13.23 17.38 4.58
C SER A 104 -12.79 17.88 5.96
N ARG A 105 -11.49 17.78 6.27
CA ARG A 105 -11.00 18.49 7.46
C ARG A 105 -10.99 20.00 7.16
N PRO A 106 -11.45 20.84 8.10
CA PRO A 106 -11.35 22.30 7.97
C PRO A 106 -9.89 22.79 7.96
N GLU A 107 -8.94 21.94 8.40
CA GLU A 107 -7.51 22.23 8.50
C GLU A 107 -6.70 21.12 7.81
N GLY A 108 -5.67 21.50 7.04
CA GLY A 108 -4.81 20.59 6.28
C GLY A 108 -4.74 20.93 4.79
N CYS A 109 -3.73 20.40 4.10
CA CYS A 109 -3.58 20.56 2.66
C CYS A 109 -4.29 19.40 1.95
N LEU A 110 -5.13 19.70 0.96
CA LEU A 110 -5.80 18.67 0.15
C LEU A 110 -4.78 17.67 -0.42
N HIS A 111 -3.66 18.16 -0.93
CA HIS A 111 -2.60 17.32 -1.52
C HIS A 111 -2.01 16.33 -0.51
N LEU A 112 -1.82 16.73 0.75
CA LEU A 112 -1.31 15.83 1.78
C LEU A 112 -2.34 14.78 2.18
N ASN A 113 -3.64 15.10 2.15
CA ASN A 113 -4.69 14.11 2.35
C ASN A 113 -4.72 13.08 1.20
N GLU A 114 -4.59 13.54 -0.05
CA GLU A 114 -4.46 12.65 -1.22
C GLU A 114 -3.20 11.77 -1.10
N MET A 115 -2.05 12.37 -0.76
CA MET A 115 -0.79 11.63 -0.55
C MET A 115 -0.90 10.60 0.58
N LEU A 116 -1.64 10.90 1.66
CA LEU A 116 -1.89 9.97 2.76
C LEU A 116 -2.74 8.78 2.30
N GLU A 117 -3.78 9.00 1.47
CA GLU A 117 -4.57 7.92 0.89
C GLU A 117 -3.70 6.99 0.03
N HIS A 118 -2.88 7.58 -0.84
CA HIS A 118 -1.91 6.84 -1.65
C HIS A 118 -0.92 6.06 -0.77
N ALA A 119 -0.41 6.68 0.31
CA ALA A 119 0.49 6.03 1.25
C ALA A 119 -0.16 4.82 1.93
N VAL A 120 -1.39 4.97 2.45
CA VAL A 120 -2.12 3.90 3.14
C VAL A 120 -2.39 2.74 2.20
N ARG A 121 -2.93 2.99 1.00
CA ARG A 121 -3.25 1.92 0.04
C ARG A 121 -2.03 1.16 -0.42
N ASN A 122 -0.96 1.88 -0.80
CA ASN A 122 0.27 1.25 -1.26
C ASN A 122 0.99 0.52 -0.13
N PHE A 123 1.04 1.08 1.09
CA PHE A 123 1.62 0.38 2.24
C PHE A 123 0.91 -0.96 2.50
N ASN A 124 -0.43 -0.98 2.47
CA ASN A 124 -1.18 -2.21 2.71
C ASN A 124 -0.88 -3.31 1.70
N SER A 125 -0.85 -2.96 0.41
CA SER A 125 -0.49 -3.90 -0.66
C SER A 125 0.97 -4.35 -0.54
N ALA A 126 1.89 -3.41 -0.39
CA ALA A 126 3.32 -3.70 -0.30
C ALA A 126 3.67 -4.54 0.93
N TYR A 127 3.00 -4.30 2.06
CA TYR A 127 3.19 -5.07 3.28
C TYR A 127 2.66 -6.50 3.14
N GLY A 128 1.54 -6.68 2.44
CA GLY A 128 1.05 -7.99 2.05
C GLY A 128 2.09 -8.77 1.22
N PHE A 129 2.69 -8.14 0.22
CA PHE A 129 3.73 -8.76 -0.61
C PHE A 129 4.99 -9.07 0.18
N TYR A 130 5.45 -8.14 1.03
CA TYR A 130 6.58 -8.34 1.92
C TYR A 130 6.39 -9.58 2.81
N LEU A 131 5.19 -9.73 3.37
CA LEU A 131 4.86 -10.87 4.21
C LEU A 131 4.77 -12.17 3.37
N LYS A 132 4.14 -12.13 2.19
CA LYS A 132 4.00 -13.27 1.27
C LYS A 132 5.37 -13.84 0.89
N ASP A 133 6.28 -13.01 0.39
CA ASP A 133 7.60 -13.46 -0.08
C ASP A 133 8.40 -14.21 1.01
N ARG A 134 8.17 -13.86 2.28
CA ARG A 134 8.90 -14.44 3.42
C ARG A 134 8.25 -15.69 4.01
N ASN A 135 6.95 -15.88 3.82
CA ASN A 135 6.17 -16.87 4.57
C ASN A 135 5.34 -17.82 3.69
N PHE A 136 5.06 -17.46 2.43
CA PHE A 136 4.25 -18.26 1.54
C PHE A 136 5.08 -19.40 0.92
N PRO A 137 4.53 -20.63 0.80
CA PRO A 137 5.28 -21.75 0.23
C PRO A 137 5.76 -21.46 -1.20
N ALA A 138 7.05 -21.65 -1.44
CA ALA A 138 7.68 -21.28 -2.70
C ALA A 138 7.20 -22.12 -3.91
N ASP A 139 6.73 -23.35 -3.69
CA ASP A 139 6.12 -24.21 -4.69
C ASP A 139 4.71 -23.75 -5.10
N MET A 140 4.04 -22.97 -4.25
CA MET A 140 2.73 -22.37 -4.50
C MET A 140 2.82 -20.93 -5.03
N ASP A 141 3.98 -20.28 -4.95
CA ASP A 141 4.17 -18.87 -5.29
C ASP A 141 4.33 -18.64 -6.80
N GLU A 142 3.44 -17.84 -7.37
CA GLU A 142 3.40 -17.42 -8.78
C GLU A 142 4.59 -16.56 -9.21
N TYR A 143 5.29 -15.90 -8.28
CA TYR A 143 6.47 -15.09 -8.57
C TYR A 143 7.77 -15.92 -8.57
N ARG A 144 7.73 -17.20 -8.15
CA ARG A 144 8.90 -18.09 -8.10
C ARG A 144 8.89 -19.09 -9.25
N MET A 145 9.21 -18.60 -10.44
CA MET A 145 9.11 -19.30 -11.73
C MET A 145 9.90 -20.63 -11.85
N HIS A 146 10.83 -20.94 -10.94
CA HIS A 146 11.72 -22.11 -11.03
C HIS A 146 11.66 -23.06 -9.83
N VAL A 147 10.61 -23.00 -9.00
CA VAL A 147 10.55 -23.81 -7.75
C VAL A 147 9.43 -24.84 -7.80
N GLY A 148 9.71 -26.15 -7.75
CA GLY A 148 8.68 -27.20 -7.68
C GLY A 148 7.97 -27.50 -9.00
N GLU A 149 7.04 -28.45 -9.00
CA GLU A 149 6.44 -29.04 -10.22
C GLU A 149 5.06 -28.45 -10.61
N ARG A 150 4.46 -27.61 -9.75
CA ARG A 150 3.13 -27.01 -10.02
C ARG A 150 3.17 -26.10 -11.24
N SER A 151 2.11 -26.16 -12.05
CA SER A 151 1.93 -25.27 -13.21
C SER A 151 1.75 -23.80 -12.79
N LEU A 152 2.08 -22.86 -13.68
CA LEU A 152 1.92 -21.42 -13.39
C LEU A 152 0.47 -21.05 -13.07
N ASN A 153 -0.51 -21.60 -13.80
CA ASN A 153 -1.93 -21.32 -13.57
C ASN A 153 -2.39 -21.80 -12.18
N ASP A 154 -1.92 -22.97 -11.75
CA ASP A 154 -2.22 -23.52 -10.43
C ASP A 154 -1.67 -22.62 -9.31
N ARG A 155 -0.44 -22.13 -9.46
CA ARG A 155 0.19 -21.19 -8.51
C ARG A 155 -0.54 -19.85 -8.46
N ILE A 156 -0.90 -19.28 -9.62
CA ILE A 156 -1.68 -18.04 -9.69
C ILE A 156 -2.99 -18.22 -8.91
N GLU A 157 -3.67 -19.35 -9.09
CA GLU A 157 -4.91 -19.63 -8.38
C GLU A 157 -4.67 -19.81 -6.87
N LEU A 158 -3.65 -20.54 -6.44
CA LEU A 158 -3.30 -20.69 -5.02
C LEU A 158 -2.98 -19.34 -4.36
N GLY A 159 -2.12 -18.53 -4.99
CA GLY A 159 -1.77 -17.19 -4.54
C GLY A 159 -3.01 -16.29 -4.45
N ARG A 160 -3.84 -16.28 -5.49
CA ARG A 160 -5.12 -15.54 -5.53
C ARG A 160 -6.04 -15.91 -4.37
N HIS A 161 -6.24 -17.19 -4.11
CA HIS A 161 -7.09 -17.65 -3.01
C HIS A 161 -6.46 -17.34 -1.65
N TRP A 162 -5.13 -17.34 -1.55
CA TRP A 162 -4.43 -16.93 -0.33
C TRP A 162 -4.68 -15.45 -0.02
N TRP A 163 -4.62 -14.58 -1.03
CA TRP A 163 -5.02 -13.18 -0.88
C TRP A 163 -6.49 -13.03 -0.42
N MET A 164 -7.41 -13.89 -0.86
CA MET A 164 -8.82 -13.84 -0.45
C MET A 164 -9.05 -14.11 1.05
N LYS A 165 -8.08 -14.72 1.77
CA LYS A 165 -8.20 -15.03 3.20
C LYS A 165 -8.33 -13.78 4.07
N ASP A 166 -7.78 -12.66 3.61
CA ASP A 166 -7.77 -11.41 4.37
C ASP A 166 -8.83 -10.44 3.88
N ARG A 167 -9.70 -10.02 4.80
CA ARG A 167 -10.86 -9.16 4.48
C ARG A 167 -10.47 -7.84 3.80
N ASN A 168 -9.28 -7.31 4.05
CA ASN A 168 -8.84 -6.02 3.51
C ASN A 168 -8.28 -6.10 2.09
N VAL A 169 -7.92 -7.31 1.62
CA VAL A 169 -7.41 -7.54 0.27
C VAL A 169 -8.36 -8.41 -0.57
N ARG A 170 -9.40 -8.98 0.04
CA ARG A 170 -10.53 -9.60 -0.65
C ARG A 170 -11.27 -8.53 -1.48
N ASN A 171 -11.51 -8.82 -2.76
CA ASN A 171 -12.02 -7.88 -3.78
C ASN A 171 -11.02 -6.81 -4.23
N SER A 172 -9.73 -7.13 -4.26
CA SER A 172 -8.68 -6.26 -4.82
C SER A 172 -8.15 -6.79 -6.16
N CYS A 173 -7.19 -6.08 -6.77
CA CYS A 173 -6.45 -6.60 -7.92
C CYS A 173 -5.66 -7.90 -7.62
N LEU A 174 -5.37 -8.19 -6.35
CA LEU A 174 -4.64 -9.39 -5.92
C LEU A 174 -5.55 -10.62 -5.81
N SER A 175 -6.81 -10.41 -5.46
CA SER A 175 -7.78 -11.48 -5.24
C SER A 175 -8.84 -11.57 -6.34
N PHE A 176 -9.01 -10.52 -7.14
CA PHE A 176 -10.23 -10.25 -7.92
C PHE A 176 -11.48 -10.40 -7.04
N SER A 177 -12.61 -10.76 -7.64
CA SER A 177 -13.89 -10.92 -6.95
C SER A 177 -13.95 -12.23 -6.16
N VAL A 178 -14.49 -12.16 -4.95
CA VAL A 178 -14.90 -13.32 -4.15
C VAL A 178 -15.83 -14.28 -4.91
N SER A 179 -16.62 -13.78 -5.87
CA SER A 179 -17.49 -14.63 -6.69
C SER A 179 -16.73 -15.62 -7.56
N GLN A 180 -15.41 -15.47 -7.69
CA GLN A 180 -14.53 -16.36 -8.43
C GLN A 180 -13.75 -17.32 -7.52
N GLU A 181 -14.08 -17.37 -6.22
CA GLU A 181 -13.50 -18.31 -5.26
C GLU A 181 -13.90 -19.76 -5.63
N LYS A 182 -12.91 -20.63 -5.73
CA LYS A 182 -13.02 -22.04 -6.05
C LYS A 182 -12.67 -22.85 -4.81
N GLN A 183 -13.56 -23.76 -4.44
CA GLN A 183 -13.44 -24.54 -3.20
C GLN A 183 -12.16 -25.40 -3.16
N GLU A 184 -11.74 -25.96 -4.29
CA GLU A 184 -10.55 -26.80 -4.43
C GLU A 184 -9.24 -26.09 -4.01
N TYR A 185 -9.09 -24.81 -4.35
CA TYR A 185 -7.91 -24.02 -4.00
C TYR A 185 -8.00 -23.53 -2.57
N ARG A 186 -9.20 -23.12 -2.13
CA ARG A 186 -9.46 -22.71 -0.75
C ARG A 186 -9.08 -23.80 0.25
N GLU A 187 -9.39 -25.05 -0.05
CA GLU A 187 -9.04 -26.19 0.81
C GLU A 187 -7.53 -26.43 0.89
N GLN A 188 -6.80 -26.26 -0.21
CA GLN A 188 -5.34 -26.43 -0.25
C GLN A 188 -4.58 -25.40 0.60
N ILE A 189 -5.09 -24.16 0.69
CA ILE A 189 -4.44 -23.07 1.41
C ILE A 189 -5.00 -22.84 2.82
N LYS A 190 -5.99 -23.63 3.25
CA LYS A 190 -6.79 -23.35 4.46
C LYS A 190 -5.93 -23.19 5.72
N ASP A 191 -4.87 -23.99 5.83
CA ASP A 191 -3.98 -24.05 6.99
C ASP A 191 -2.82 -23.05 6.93
N LEU A 192 -2.59 -22.42 5.77
CA LEU A 192 -1.59 -21.36 5.64
C LEU A 192 -2.02 -20.12 6.43
N PRO A 193 -1.13 -19.39 7.11
CA PRO A 193 -1.52 -18.15 7.76
C PRO A 193 -1.91 -17.09 6.72
N GLY A 194 -3.01 -16.35 6.95
CA GLY A 194 -3.30 -15.14 6.18
C GLY A 194 -2.38 -13.97 6.58
N ILE A 195 -2.39 -12.87 5.83
CA ILE A 195 -1.60 -11.65 6.08
C ILE A 195 -1.73 -11.20 7.53
N THR A 196 -2.97 -11.06 8.04
CA THR A 196 -3.23 -10.61 9.41
C THR A 196 -2.58 -11.55 10.45
N GLN A 197 -2.60 -12.86 10.20
CA GLN A 197 -1.97 -13.85 11.08
C GLN A 197 -0.44 -13.81 10.96
N MET A 198 0.08 -13.60 9.75
CA MET A 198 1.53 -13.51 9.51
C MET A 198 2.14 -12.27 10.14
N MET A 199 1.46 -11.12 10.11
CA MET A 199 1.92 -9.93 10.83
C MET A 199 2.20 -10.23 12.31
N VAL A 200 1.27 -10.93 12.96
CA VAL A 200 1.40 -11.32 14.37
C VAL A 200 2.57 -12.28 14.58
N ARG A 201 2.80 -13.21 13.64
CA ARG A 201 3.86 -14.23 13.74
C ARG A 201 5.25 -13.70 13.44
N GLU A 202 5.41 -12.95 12.35
CA GLU A 202 6.71 -12.49 11.84
C GLU A 202 7.43 -11.60 12.84
N PHE A 203 6.70 -10.67 13.46
CA PHE A 203 7.32 -9.64 14.30
C PHE A 203 7.17 -9.85 15.81
N ARG A 204 6.38 -10.84 16.27
CA ARG A 204 6.43 -11.30 17.68
C ARG A 204 7.63 -12.19 17.96
N LYS A 205 8.09 -12.98 16.97
CA LYS A 205 9.24 -13.89 17.13
C LYS A 205 10.57 -13.19 17.43
N LYS A 206 10.69 -11.87 17.20
CA LYS A 206 11.93 -11.12 17.45
C LYS A 206 12.04 -10.55 18.87
N ASN A 207 10.98 -10.66 19.70
CA ASN A 207 10.97 -10.16 21.08
C ASN A 207 10.96 -11.30 22.14
N SER A 208 11.26 -12.53 21.72
CA SER A 208 11.35 -13.74 22.54
C SER A 208 12.69 -14.41 22.33
#